data_AF-B0N962-F1
#
_entry.id   AF-B0N962-F1
#
_cell.length_a   1.000
_cell.length_b   1.000
_cell.length_c   1.000
_cell.angle_alpha   90.00
_cell.angle_beta   90.00
_cell.angle_gamma   90.00
#
_symmetry.space_group_name_H-M   'P 1'
#
loop_
_entity.id
_entity.type
_entity.pdbx_description
1 polymer ?
#
loop_
_entity_poly.entity_id
_entity_poly.type
_entity_poly.pdbx_seq_one_letter_code
_entity_poly.pdbx_strand_id
1 'polypeptide(L)'
;MRKLQTKLKKLTNRSWSVSWEYRILKIRQLIVGWINYYRIENFMGVCRKLDKQIKFRIRMCLWKKWKTNKSREKQLIKLGVLPWQAKT
;
A
#
# COMPACT_ATOMS: atom_id res chain seq x y z
N MET A 1 -2.53 19.09 0.75
CA MET A 1 -3.04 17.80 0.22
C MET A 1 -2.41 17.35 -1.10
N ARG A 2 -2.43 18.15 -2.18
CA ARG A 2 -1.91 17.75 -3.51
C ARG A 2 -0.45 17.25 -3.49
N LYS A 3 0.45 17.93 -2.77
CA LYS A 3 1.87 17.52 -2.63
C LYS A 3 2.05 16.09 -2.06
N LEU A 4 1.27 15.73 -1.04
CA LEU A 4 1.30 14.38 -0.45
C LEU A 4 0.82 13.34 -1.47
N GLN A 5 -0.34 13.60 -2.10
CA GLN A 5 -0.92 12.68 -3.07
C GLN A 5 0.00 12.42 -4.27
N THR A 6 0.70 13.45 -4.77
CA THR A 6 1.68 13.29 -5.84
C THR A 6 2.86 12.43 -5.40
N LYS A 7 3.46 12.71 -4.23
CA LYS A 7 4.56 11.88 -3.69
C LYS A 7 4.11 10.44 -3.47
N LEU A 8 2.92 10.25 -2.92
CA LEU A 8 2.36 8.93 -2.63
C LEU A 8 2.06 8.15 -3.92
N LYS A 9 1.55 8.82 -4.97
CA LYS A 9 1.34 8.22 -6.31
C LYS A 9 2.66 7.76 -6.94
N LYS A 10 3.75 8.51 -6.74
CA LYS A 10 5.10 8.11 -7.20
C LYS A 10 5.62 6.87 -6.43
N LEU A 11 5.52 6.87 -5.10
CA LEU A 11 6.00 5.76 -4.25
C LEU A 11 5.18 4.48 -4.40
N THR A 12 3.89 4.61 -4.73
CA THR A 12 2.98 3.47 -4.96
C THR A 12 2.84 3.14 -6.45
N ASN A 13 3.75 3.63 -7.29
CA ASN A 13 3.73 3.31 -8.71
C ASN A 13 4.02 1.82 -8.94
N ARG A 14 3.16 1.17 -9.72
CA ARG A 14 3.23 -0.24 -10.09
C ARG A 14 4.47 -0.58 -10.93
N SER A 15 5.06 0.39 -11.64
CA SER A 15 6.29 0.19 -12.43
C SER A 15 7.58 0.56 -11.71
N TRP A 16 7.52 0.98 -10.45
CA TRP A 16 8.72 1.35 -9.71
C TRP A 16 9.49 0.08 -9.29
N SER A 17 10.72 -0.08 -9.76
CA SER A 17 11.57 -1.25 -9.55
C SER A 17 12.41 -1.11 -8.28
N VAL A 18 11.79 -1.32 -7.12
CA VAL A 18 12.47 -1.31 -5.81
C VAL A 18 12.00 -2.49 -4.97
N SER A 19 12.79 -2.85 -3.95
CA SER A 19 12.39 -3.88 -3.00
C SER A 19 11.10 -3.50 -2.27
N TRP A 20 10.34 -4.51 -1.87
CA TRP A 20 9.04 -4.31 -1.21
C TRP A 20 9.20 -3.62 0.15
N GLU A 21 10.22 -4.02 0.90
CA GLU A 21 10.56 -3.45 2.21
C GLU A 21 10.91 -1.97 2.08
N TYR A 22 11.75 -1.62 1.10
CA TYR A 22 12.12 -0.24 0.84
C TYR A 22 10.90 0.62 0.46
N ARG A 23 10.00 0.07 -0.36
CA ARG A 23 8.73 0.75 -0.70
C ARG A 23 7.89 1.04 0.54
N ILE A 24 7.70 0.04 1.42
CA ILE A 24 6.95 0.22 2.66
C ILE A 24 7.62 1.26 3.55
N LEU A 25 8.95 1.19 3.70
CA LEU A 25 9.71 2.15 4.51
C LEU A 25 9.49 3.58 4.03
N LYS A 26 9.59 3.83 2.72
CA LYS A 26 9.37 5.18 2.15
C LYS A 26 7.94 5.66 2.32
N ILE A 27 6.95 4.78 2.17
CA ILE A 27 5.55 5.12 2.43
C ILE A 27 5.35 5.49 3.90
N ARG A 28 5.90 4.70 4.84
CA ARG A 28 5.84 4.98 6.28
C ARG A 28 6.48 6.33 6.62
N GLN A 29 7.69 6.59 6.12
CA GLN A 29 8.38 7.88 6.31
C GLN A 29 7.55 9.07 5.83
N LEU A 30 6.94 8.96 4.64
CA LEU A 30 6.07 10.00 4.09
C LEU A 30 4.84 10.26 4.97
N ILE A 31 4.18 9.19 5.44
CA ILE A 31 2.98 9.30 6.28
C ILE A 31 3.33 9.91 7.65
N VAL A 32 4.36 9.41 8.31
CA VAL A 32 4.78 9.92 9.63
C VAL A 32 5.16 11.39 9.56
N GLY A 33 5.99 11.78 8.57
CA GLY A 33 6.36 13.18 8.38
C GLY A 33 5.16 14.08 8.08
N TRP A 34 4.19 13.57 7.33
CA TRP A 34 2.96 14.31 7.05
C TRP A 34 2.09 14.47 8.31
N ILE A 35 1.86 13.39 9.07
CA ILE A 35 1.08 13.45 10.32
C ILE A 35 1.72 14.43 11.31
N ASN A 36 3.05 14.38 11.46
CA ASN A 36 3.77 15.27 12.38
C ASN A 36 3.61 16.75 11.99
N TYR A 37 3.56 17.06 10.69
CA TYR A 37 3.39 18.43 10.21
C TYR A 37 1.94 18.94 10.35
N TYR A 38 0.94 18.08 10.19
CA TYR A 38 -0.49 18.46 10.17
C TYR A 38 -1.24 18.14 11.47
N ARG A 39 -0.54 17.91 12.60
CA ARG A 39 -1.06 17.35 13.85
C ARG A 39 -2.11 18.19 14.59
N ILE A 40 -2.43 19.40 14.13
CA ILE A 40 -3.12 20.44 14.91
C ILE A 40 -4.65 20.51 14.65
N GLU A 41 -5.16 20.04 13.50
CA GLU A 41 -6.60 20.17 13.17
C GLU A 41 -7.28 18.84 12.80
N ASN A 42 -8.61 18.82 12.83
CA ASN A 42 -9.50 17.65 12.66
C ASN A 42 -9.30 16.89 11.32
N PHE A 43 -8.23 16.07 11.23
CA PHE A 43 -7.78 15.40 10.01
C PHE A 43 -8.34 13.98 9.81
N MET A 44 -9.18 13.48 10.73
CA MET A 44 -9.61 12.08 10.76
C MET A 44 -10.34 11.62 9.48
N GLY A 45 -11.16 12.50 8.89
CA GLY A 45 -11.84 12.21 7.62
C GLY A 45 -10.86 12.09 6.44
N VAL A 46 -9.89 12.99 6.39
CA VAL A 46 -8.85 13.03 5.35
C VAL A 46 -7.93 11.81 5.46
N CYS A 47 -7.51 11.45 6.68
CA CYS A 47 -6.69 10.28 6.95
C CYS A 47 -7.40 8.98 6.52
N ARG A 48 -8.69 8.81 6.82
CA ARG A 48 -9.46 7.63 6.37
C ARG A 48 -9.53 7.53 4.85
N LYS A 49 -9.75 8.65 4.15
CA LYS A 49 -9.78 8.68 2.68
C LYS A 49 -8.42 8.31 2.09
N LEU A 50 -7.34 8.85 2.64
CA LEU A 50 -5.97 8.55 2.21
C LEU A 50 -5.59 7.10 2.49
N ASP A 51 -5.89 6.58 3.67
CA ASP A 51 -5.62 5.19 4.06
C ASP A 51 -6.27 4.20 3.09
N LYS A 52 -7.54 4.43 2.72
CA LYS A 52 -8.25 3.62 1.71
C LYS A 52 -7.51 3.61 0.37
N GLN A 53 -7.08 4.78 -0.11
CA GLN A 53 -6.34 4.90 -1.37
C GLN A 53 -4.96 4.21 -1.32
N ILE A 54 -4.26 4.34 -0.20
CA ILE A 54 -2.96 3.69 0.04
C ILE A 54 -3.11 2.18 0.01
N LYS A 55 -4.05 1.63 0.80
CA LYS A 55 -4.32 0.19 0.87
C LYS A 55 -4.67 -0.40 -0.50
N PHE A 56 -5.53 0.28 -1.26
CA PHE A 56 -5.87 -0.14 -2.62
C PHE A 56 -4.64 -0.23 -3.53
N ARG A 57 -3.79 0.81 -3.53
CA ARG A 57 -2.58 0.85 -4.37
C ARG A 57 -1.53 -0.19 -3.95
N ILE A 58 -1.35 -0.39 -2.65
CA ILE A 58 -0.47 -1.42 -2.09
C ILE A 58 -0.94 -2.81 -2.54
N ARG A 59 -2.24 -3.11 -2.42
CA ARG A 59 -2.81 -4.38 -2.92
C ARG A 59 -2.56 -4.56 -4.41
N MET A 60 -2.76 -3.52 -5.22
CA MET A 60 -2.47 -3.59 -6.66
C MET A 60 -0.98 -3.88 -6.95
N CYS A 61 -0.07 -3.29 -6.18
CA CYS A 61 1.37 -3.56 -6.29
C CYS A 61 1.73 -5.00 -5.90
N LEU A 62 1.17 -5.51 -4.78
CA LEU A 62 1.32 -6.90 -4.36
C LEU A 62 0.79 -7.86 -5.43
N TRP A 63 -0.41 -7.58 -5.96
CA TRP A 63 -1.03 -8.40 -6.98
C TRP A 63 -0.21 -8.48 -8.27
N LYS A 64 0.48 -7.39 -8.66
CA LYS A 64 1.46 -7.42 -9.76
C LYS A 64 2.65 -8.33 -9.43
N LYS A 65 3.18 -8.21 -8.20
CA LYS A 65 4.32 -9.01 -7.74
C LYS A 65 3.97 -10.50 -7.79
N TRP A 66 2.73 -10.85 -7.47
CA TRP A 66 2.20 -12.21 -7.57
C TRP A 66 1.76 -12.51 -9.01
N LYS A 67 2.73 -12.68 -9.90
CA LYS A 67 2.50 -12.81 -11.35
C LYS A 67 1.65 -14.05 -11.70
N THR A 68 1.92 -15.18 -11.06
CA THR A 68 1.28 -16.48 -11.36
C THR A 68 0.18 -16.84 -10.37
N ASN A 69 -0.84 -17.58 -10.81
CA ASN A 69 -1.93 -18.03 -9.92
C ASN A 69 -1.40 -18.86 -8.74
N LYS A 70 -0.48 -19.79 -8.99
CA LYS A 70 0.20 -20.56 -7.93
C LYS A 70 0.89 -19.67 -6.90
N SER A 71 1.53 -18.57 -7.33
CA SER A 71 2.18 -17.63 -6.40
C SER A 71 1.17 -16.82 -5.59
N ARG A 72 0.05 -16.42 -6.21
CA ARG A 72 -1.06 -15.74 -5.50
C ARG A 72 -1.64 -16.65 -4.44
N GLU A 73 -2.00 -17.88 -4.80
CA GLU A 73 -2.56 -18.88 -3.89
C GLU A 73 -1.62 -19.12 -2.70
N LYS A 74 -0.34 -19.41 -2.97
CA LYS A 74 0.67 -19.61 -1.91
C LYS A 74 0.80 -18.41 -0.97
N GLN A 75 0.73 -17.20 -1.50
CA GLN A 75 0.83 -15.98 -0.67
C GLN A 75 -0.46 -15.67 0.09
N LEU A 76 -1.63 -15.96 -0.48
CA LEU A 76 -2.92 -15.84 0.21
C LEU A 76 -3.00 -16.84 1.37
N ILE A 77 -2.58 -18.09 1.16
CA ILE A 77 -2.50 -19.10 2.23
C ILE A 77 -1.54 -18.66 3.32
N LYS A 78 -0.36 -18.12 2.96
CA LYS A 78 0.60 -17.57 3.94
C LYS A 78 0.02 -16.40 4.75
N LEU A 79 -0.94 -15.67 4.21
CA LEU A 79 -1.65 -14.58 4.88
C LEU A 79 -2.86 -15.06 5.71
N GLY A 80 -3.13 -16.37 5.76
CA GLY A 80 -4.20 -16.96 6.55
C GLY A 80 -5.51 -17.21 5.79
N VAL A 81 -5.53 -17.04 4.46
CA VAL A 81 -6.70 -17.42 3.65
C VAL A 81 -6.74 -18.94 3.52
N LEU A 82 -7.92 -19.53 3.70
CA LEU A 82 -8.09 -20.98 3.63
C LEU A 82 -7.82 -21.47 2.19
N PRO A 83 -7.20 -22.65 1.98
CA PRO A 83 -6.77 -23.10 0.64
C PRO A 83 -7.89 -23.12 -0.40
N TRP A 84 -9.11 -23.51 -0.01
CA TRP A 84 -10.26 -23.53 -0.92
C TRP A 84 -10.74 -22.14 -1.33
N GLN A 85 -10.50 -21.11 -0.52
CA GLN A 85 -10.82 -19.72 -0.84
C GLN A 85 -9.69 -19.03 -1.63
N ALA A 86 -8.46 -19.55 -1.54
CA ALA A 86 -7.29 -19.01 -2.23
C ALA A 86 -7.14 -19.51 -3.67
N LYS A 87 -7.83 -20.61 -4.03
CA LYS A 87 -7.81 -21.21 -5.35
C LYS A 87 -8.53 -20.27 -6.34
N THR A 88 -7.77 -19.59 -7.20
CA THR A 88 -8.25 -18.68 -8.27
C THR A 88 -7.83 -19.21 -9.63
#